data_AF-A0A7H9K7L5-F1
#
_entry.id   AF-A0A7H9K7L5-F1
#
_cell.length_a   1.000
_cell.length_b   1.000
_cell.length_c   1.000
_cell.angle_alpha   90.00
_cell.angle_beta   90.00
_cell.angle_gamma   90.00
#
_symmetry.space_group_name_H-M   'P 1'
#
loop_
_entity.id
_entity.type
_entity.pdbx_description
1 polymer ?
#
loop_
_entity_poly.entity_id
_entity_poly.type
_entity_poly.pdbx_seq_one_letter_code
_entity_poly.pdbx_strand_id
1 'polypeptide(L)' 'MFSKSATELRPKLSTLLEDAAMLYLRIGTCRLNNMAPKKWLRYVIEHI' A
#
# COMPACT_ATOMS: atom_id res chain seq x y z
N MET A 1 23.03 18.55 12.01
CA MET A 1 23.22 18.22 10.58
C MET A 1 22.67 16.82 10.36
N PHE A 2 21.44 16.66 9.86
CA PHE A 2 20.90 15.35 9.50
C PHE A 2 20.76 15.28 7.98
N SER A 3 21.88 15.16 7.27
CA SER A 3 21.85 14.78 5.87
C SER A 3 21.82 13.25 5.83
N LYS A 4 20.61 12.66 5.86
CA LYS A 4 20.46 11.23 5.51
C LYS A 4 21.00 11.07 4.09
N SER A 5 22.04 10.26 3.95
CA SER A 5 22.67 10.03 2.65
C SER A 5 21.66 9.41 1.69
N ALA A 6 21.73 9.76 0.40
CA ALA A 6 20.86 9.21 -0.64
C ALA A 6 20.87 7.65 -0.67
N THR A 7 21.92 7.05 -0.13
CA THR A 7 22.10 5.61 0.06
C THR A 7 21.17 4.99 1.11
N GLU A 8 20.77 5.73 2.16
CA GLU A 8 19.75 5.28 3.14
C GLU A 8 18.31 5.47 2.66
N LEU A 9 18.09 6.39 1.72
CA LEU A 9 16.78 6.70 1.13
C LEU A 9 16.38 5.69 0.05
N ARG A 10 17.33 5.12 -0.70
CA ARG A 10 17.07 4.15 -1.77
C ARG A 10 16.30 2.89 -1.33
N PRO A 11 16.69 2.18 -0.25
CA PRO A 11 15.95 1.00 0.20
C PRO A 11 14.55 1.35 0.73
N LYS A 12 14.42 2.53 1.35
CA LYS A 12 13.12 3.04 1.84
C LYS A 12 12.19 3.44 0.70
N LEU A 13 12.73 3.93 -0.41
CA LEU A 13 11.92 4.28 -1.57
C LEU A 13 11.35 3.02 -2.26
N SER A 14 12.13 1.94 -2.37
CA SER A 14 11.66 0.67 -2.95
C SER A 14 10.49 0.08 -2.16
N THR A 15 10.64 0.02 -0.83
CA THR A 15 9.60 -0.51 0.07
C THR A 15 8.34 0.35 0.04
N LEU A 16 8.44 1.68 0.04
CA LEU A 16 7.28 2.56 -0.11
C LEU A 16 6.58 2.41 -1.47
N LEU A 17 7.32 2.16 -2.55
CA LEU A 17 6.76 1.90 -3.88
C LEU A 17 6.05 0.54 -3.94
N GLU A 18 6.62 -0.49 -3.32
CA GLU A 18 6.01 -1.82 -3.20
C GLU A 18 4.69 -1.76 -2.39
N ASP A 19 4.70 -1.07 -1.25
CA ASP A 19 3.51 -0.84 -0.42
C ASP A 19 2.43 -0.06 -1.19
N ALA A 20 2.83 1.00 -1.90
CA ALA A 20 1.91 1.79 -2.71
C ALA A 20 1.31 0.98 -3.87
N ALA A 21 2.11 0.16 -4.56
CA ALA A 21 1.65 -0.71 -5.63
C ALA A 21 0.65 -1.75 -5.11
N MET A 22 0.92 -2.35 -3.95
CA MET A 22 0.02 -3.30 -3.29
C MET A 22 -1.30 -2.65 -2.88
N LEU A 23 -1.28 -1.44 -2.32
CA LEU A 23 -2.49 -0.67 -2.01
C LEU A 23 -3.30 -0.36 -3.26
N TYR A 24 -2.64 0.08 -4.34
CA TYR A 24 -3.29 0.41 -5.59
C TYR A 24 -3.98 -0.82 -6.21
N LEU A 25 -3.29 -1.97 -6.23
CA LEU A 25 -3.86 -3.26 -6.67
C LEU A 25 -5.09 -3.63 -5.87
N ARG A 26 -5.02 -3.57 -4.53
CA ARG A 26 -6.15 -3.89 -3.64
C ARG A 26 -7.36 -2.98 -3.89
N ILE A 27 -7.14 -1.67 -4.05
CA ILE A 27 -8.20 -0.72 -4.41
C ILE A 27 -8.78 -1.03 -5.79
N GLY A 28 -7.92 -1.38 -6.76
CA GLY A 28 -8.33 -1.82 -8.09
C GLY A 28 -9.24 -3.05 -8.04
N THR A 29 -8.87 -4.07 -7.26
CA THR A 29 -9.70 -5.26 -7.03
C THR A 29 -11.04 -4.92 -6.41
N CYS A 30 -11.09 -4.01 -5.43
CA CYS A 30 -12.35 -3.55 -4.84
C CYS A 30 -13.28 -2.98 -5.92
N ARG A 31 -12.76 -2.08 -6.77
CA ARG A 31 -13.52 -1.45 -7.85
C ARG A 31 -14.01 -2.46 -8.88
N LEU A 32 -13.17 -3.40 -9.30
CA LEU A 32 -13.55 -4.47 -10.25
C LEU A 32 -14.66 -5.36 -9.71
N ASN A 33 -14.74 -5.55 -8.39
CA ASN A 33 -15.79 -6.32 -7.73
C ASN A 33 -17.02 -5.46 -7.34
N ASN A 34 -17.13 -4.23 -7.84
CA ASN A 34 -18.19 -3.27 -7.45
C ASN A 34 -18.30 -3.08 -5.92
N MET A 35 -17.19 -3.26 -5.21
CA MET A 35 -17.13 -3.18 -3.76
C MET A 35 -16.46 -1.88 -3.33
N ALA A 36 -17.09 -1.16 -2.40
CA ALA A 36 -16.45 -0.01 -1.78
C ALA A 36 -15.17 -0.43 -1.03
N PRO A 37 -14.02 0.24 -1.22
CA PRO A 37 -12.76 -0.12 -0.56
C PRO A 37 -12.88 -0.23 0.97
N LYS A 38 -13.71 0.61 1.58
CA LYS A 38 -13.98 0.57 3.03
C LYS A 38 -14.66 -0.73 3.48
N LYS A 39 -15.58 -1.27 2.67
CA LYS A 39 -16.27 -2.54 2.96
C LYS A 39 -15.31 -3.73 2.85
N TRP A 40 -14.47 -3.72 1.80
CA TRP A 40 -13.43 -4.74 1.61
C TRP A 40 -12.40 -4.72 2.75
N LEU A 41 -11.91 -3.53 3.13
CA LEU A 41 -10.96 -3.39 4.23
C LEU A 41 -11.53 -3.93 5.54
N ARG A 42 -12.80 -3.61 5.85
CA ARG A 42 -13.47 -4.13 7.02
C ARG A 42 -13.55 -5.67 6.98
N TYR A 43 -13.96 -6.24 5.85
CA TYR A 43 -14.00 -7.69 5.67
C TYR A 43 -12.63 -8.33 5.92
N VAL A 44 -11.55 -7.79 5.34
CA VAL A 44 -10.20 -8.33 5.51
C VAL A 44 -9.74 -8.27 6.97
N ILE A 45 -9.98 -7.16 7.68
CA ILE A 45 -9.62 -7.04 9.10
C ILE A 45 -10.44 -8.00 9.98
N GLU A 46 -11.70 -8.24 9.64
CA GLU A 46 -12.57 -9.16 10.37
C GLU A 46 -12.25 -10.65 10.11
N HIS A 47 -11.54 -10.97 9.03
CA HIS A 47 -11.31 -12.36 8.57
C HIS A 47 -9.81 -12.75 8.46
N ILE A 48 -8.90 -11.92 8.99
CA ILE A 48 -7.47 -12.22 9.21
C ILE A 48 -7.30 -12.65 10.67
#